data_AF-A0A9D2EBR3-F1
#
_entry.id   AF-A0A9D2EBR3-F1
#
_cell.length_a   1.000
_cell.length_b   1.000
_cell.length_c   1.000
_cell.angle_alpha   90.00
_cell.angle_beta   90.00
_cell.angle_gamma   90.00
#
_symmetry.space_group_name_H-M   'P 1'
#
loop_
_entity.id
_entity.type
_entity.pdbx_description
1 polymer ?
#
loop_
_entity_poly.entity_id
_entity_poly.type
_entity_poly.pdbx_seq_one_letter_code
_entity_poly.pdbx_strand_id
1 'polypeptide(L)'
;MRRAGLGEYLASLPYQFGYELDNHVVVIGLDEGSPKLSAAFEWNDNRDLIEQSEAFVAGFTPPMQKENIDSLLLVGYGPEGQARAQAVAATVEASSTTPPRIGMVEVDQDHYRHIAP
;
A
#
# COMPACT_ATOMS: atom_id res chain seq x y z
N MET A 1 -17.71 -3.08 7.48
CA MET A 1 -16.87 -3.27 8.69
C MET A 1 -17.25 -2.27 9.78
N ARG A 2 -17.37 -2.73 11.04
CA ARG A 2 -17.41 -1.83 12.22
C ARG A 2 -16.03 -1.16 12.37
N ARG A 3 -16.01 0.14 12.67
CA ARG A 3 -14.82 1.03 12.77
C ARG A 3 -13.67 0.56 13.68
N ALA A 4 -13.80 -0.57 14.37
CA ALA A 4 -12.72 -1.18 15.15
C ALA A 4 -11.65 -1.93 14.30
N GLY A 5 -11.85 -2.14 12.99
CA GLY A 5 -11.02 -3.11 12.24
C GLY A 5 -9.78 -2.62 11.48
N LEU A 6 -9.66 -1.32 11.15
CA LEU A 6 -8.58 -0.85 10.26
C LEU A 6 -7.38 -0.27 11.02
N GLY A 7 -7.62 0.57 12.02
CA GLY A 7 -6.53 1.18 12.81
C GLY A 7 -5.71 0.12 13.56
N GLU A 8 -6.37 -0.88 14.16
CA GLU A 8 -5.71 -2.00 14.83
C GLU A 8 -4.91 -2.86 13.85
N TYR A 9 -5.46 -3.10 12.65
CA TYR A 9 -4.74 -3.81 11.60
C TYR A 9 -3.49 -3.04 11.14
N LEU A 10 -3.62 -1.74 10.84
CA LEU A 10 -2.51 -0.88 10.45
C LEU A 10 -1.42 -0.81 11.54
N ALA A 11 -1.81 -0.72 12.80
CA ALA A 11 -0.90 -0.73 13.95
C ALA A 11 -0.18 -2.09 14.10
N SER A 12 -0.80 -3.19 13.65
CA SER A 12 -0.18 -4.52 13.68
C SER A 12 0.83 -4.77 12.56
N LEU A 13 0.81 -3.99 11.47
CA LEU A 13 1.64 -4.25 10.29
C LEU A 13 3.15 -4.36 10.59
N PRO A 14 3.78 -3.45 11.35
CA PRO A 14 5.20 -3.59 11.68
C PRO A 14 5.53 -4.92 12.34
N TYR A 15 4.66 -5.39 13.24
CA TYR A 15 4.82 -6.69 13.91
C TYR A 15 4.62 -7.88 12.96
N GLN A 16 3.73 -7.77 11.97
CA GLN A 16 3.51 -8.83 10.98
C GLN A 16 4.69 -9.00 10.04
N PHE A 17 5.34 -7.90 9.65
CA PHE A 17 6.54 -7.94 8.80
C PHE A 17 7.82 -8.25 9.58
N GLY A 18 7.83 -8.01 10.90
CA GLY A 18 8.95 -8.37 11.78
C GLY A 18 10.10 -7.36 11.77
N TYR A 19 9.87 -6.15 11.25
CA TYR A 19 10.86 -5.06 11.18
C TYR A 19 10.17 -3.69 11.14
N GLU A 20 10.95 -2.62 11.33
CA GLU A 20 10.48 -1.24 11.25
C GLU A 20 10.17 -0.86 9.80
N LEU A 21 8.95 -0.39 9.55
CA LEU A 21 8.48 -0.02 8.21
C LEU A 21 8.91 1.39 7.80
N ASP A 22 9.84 2.03 8.50
CA ASP A 22 10.34 3.34 8.07
C ASP A 22 10.88 3.25 6.63
N ASN A 23 10.57 4.25 5.81
CA ASN A 23 10.91 4.26 4.39
C ASN A 23 10.29 3.09 3.57
N HIS A 24 9.09 2.64 3.92
CA HIS A 24 8.36 1.59 3.17
C HIS A 24 7.04 2.07 2.57
N VAL A 25 6.58 1.35 1.55
CA VAL A 25 5.17 1.35 1.12
C VAL A 25 4.61 -0.04 1.37
N VAL A 26 3.50 -0.12 2.11
CA VAL A 26 2.72 -1.35 2.27
C VAL A 26 1.49 -1.28 1.40
N VAL A 27 1.21 -2.36 0.67
CA VAL A 27 -0.01 -2.51 -0.11
C VAL A 27 -0.85 -3.60 0.51
N ILE A 28 -2.11 -3.30 0.77
CA ILE A 28 -3.09 -4.24 1.29
C ILE A 28 -4.17 -4.43 0.23
N GLY A 29 -4.30 -5.65 -0.26
CA GLY A 29 -5.43 -6.07 -1.08
C GLY A 29 -6.63 -6.37 -0.21
N LEU A 30 -7.75 -5.75 -0.55
CA LEU A 30 -9.05 -5.91 0.10
C LEU A 30 -10.03 -6.62 -0.82
N ASP A 31 -10.80 -7.54 -0.24
CA ASP A 31 -11.98 -8.18 -0.84
C ASP A 31 -13.18 -7.88 0.06
N GLU A 32 -14.18 -7.19 -0.48
CA GLU A 32 -15.33 -6.67 0.27
C GLU A 32 -14.93 -5.86 1.53
N GLY A 33 -13.79 -5.17 1.44
CA GLY A 33 -13.21 -4.38 2.54
C GLY A 33 -12.43 -5.18 3.57
N SER A 34 -12.24 -6.49 3.40
CA SER A 34 -11.44 -7.34 4.29
C SER A 34 -10.03 -7.55 3.74
N PRO A 35 -8.95 -7.36 4.54
CA PRO A 35 -7.59 -7.70 4.12
C PRO A 35 -7.45 -9.18 3.73
N LYS A 36 -6.93 -9.42 2.53
CA LYS A 36 -6.65 -10.77 1.99
C LYS A 36 -5.18 -10.96 1.67
N LEU A 37 -4.53 -9.89 1.23
CA LEU A 37 -3.15 -9.90 0.76
C LEU A 37 -2.45 -8.65 1.28
N SER A 38 -1.21 -8.79 1.74
CA SER A 38 -0.38 -7.65 2.11
C SER A 38 1.06 -7.85 1.64
N ALA A 39 1.67 -6.80 1.10
CA ALA A 39 3.07 -6.78 0.73
C ALA A 39 3.71 -5.47 1.19
N ALA A 40 4.91 -5.54 1.74
CA ALA A 40 5.72 -4.38 2.07
C ALA A 40 6.85 -4.25 1.04
N PHE A 41 7.15 -3.02 0.67
CA PHE A 41 8.24 -2.66 -0.23
C PHE A 41 9.10 -1.61 0.45
N GLU A 42 10.38 -1.93 0.65
CA GLU A 42 11.38 -0.96 1.11
C GLU A 42 11.70 -0.01 -0.03
N TRP A 43 11.54 1.28 0.22
CA TRP A 43 11.81 2.30 -0.78
C TRP A 43 13.29 2.64 -0.83
N ASN A 44 13.87 2.71 -2.03
CA ASN A 44 15.25 3.14 -2.20
C ASN A 44 15.32 4.53 -2.83
N ASP A 45 15.66 5.54 -2.03
CA ASP A 45 15.75 6.93 -2.49
C ASP A 45 16.84 7.17 -3.55
N ASN A 46 17.77 6.23 -3.74
CA ASN A 46 18.80 6.32 -4.78
C ASN A 46 18.36 5.77 -6.14
N ARG A 47 17.13 5.27 -6.26
CA ARG A 47 16.58 4.69 -7.49
C ARG A 47 15.43 5.54 -8.02
N ASP A 48 15.18 5.43 -9.32
CA ASP A 48 14.06 6.12 -9.95
C ASP A 48 12.72 5.67 -9.32
N LEU A 49 11.83 6.63 -9.11
CA LEU A 49 10.57 6.42 -8.41
C LEU A 49 9.58 5.59 -9.23
N ILE A 50 9.58 5.76 -10.56
CA ILE A 50 8.69 5.04 -11.47
C ILE A 50 9.19 3.61 -11.68
N GLU A 51 10.49 3.42 -11.87
CA GLU A 51 11.07 2.08 -12.05
C GLU A 51 10.80 1.18 -10.84
N GLN A 52 10.94 1.73 -9.62
CA GLN A 52 10.66 1.00 -8.39
C GLN A 52 9.19 0.63 -8.24
N SER A 53 8.28 1.57 -8.52
CA SER A 53 6.84 1.31 -8.42
C SER A 53 6.40 0.30 -9.48
N GLU A 54 6.92 0.35 -10.70
CA GLU A 54 6.64 -0.62 -11.77
C GLU A 54 7.07 -2.04 -11.40
N ALA A 55 8.31 -2.20 -10.92
CA ALA A 55 8.82 -3.51 -10.51
C ALA A 55 7.98 -4.11 -9.36
N PHE A 56 7.59 -3.28 -8.41
CA PHE A 56 6.76 -3.70 -7.29
C PHE A 56 5.33 -4.07 -7.72
N VAL A 57 4.67 -3.21 -8.52
CA VAL A 57 3.31 -3.47 -9.04
C VAL A 57 3.28 -4.72 -9.91
N ALA A 58 4.31 -4.95 -10.73
CA ALA A 58 4.40 -6.16 -11.56
C ALA A 58 4.46 -7.44 -10.73
N GLY A 59 5.15 -7.43 -9.58
CA GLY A 59 5.19 -8.56 -8.65
C GLY A 59 3.87 -8.79 -7.89
N PHE A 60 3.15 -7.71 -7.60
CA PHE A 60 1.93 -7.75 -6.77
C PHE A 60 0.63 -7.96 -7.55
N THR A 61 0.58 -7.57 -8.83
CA THR A 61 -0.64 -7.66 -9.64
C THR A 61 -1.13 -9.10 -9.88
N PRO A 62 -0.27 -10.07 -10.23
CA PRO A 62 -0.72 -11.46 -10.41
C PRO A 62 -1.40 -12.09 -9.17
N PRO A 63 -0.85 -12.00 -7.95
CA PRO A 63 -1.53 -12.53 -6.78
C PRO A 63 -2.82 -11.77 -6.44
N MET A 64 -2.91 -10.46 -6.69
CA MET A 64 -4.18 -9.72 -6.52
C MET A 64 -5.30 -10.27 -7.40
N GLN A 65 -5.01 -10.50 -8.68
CA GLN A 65 -6.00 -11.00 -9.64
C GLN A 65 -6.49 -12.38 -9.26
N LYS A 66 -5.59 -13.24 -8.74
CA LYS A 66 -5.93 -14.58 -8.27
C LYS A 66 -6.87 -14.55 -7.05
N GLU A 67 -6.69 -13.60 -6.14
CA GLU A 67 -7.46 -13.48 -4.90
C GLU A 67 -8.74 -12.63 -5.06
N ASN A 68 -9.10 -12.22 -6.29
CA ASN A 68 -10.26 -11.37 -6.59
C ASN A 68 -10.29 -10.05 -5.81
N ILE A 69 -9.12 -9.44 -5.59
CA ILE A 69 -9.01 -8.15 -4.90
C ILE A 69 -9.72 -7.04 -5.68
N ASP A 70 -10.67 -6.36 -5.05
CA ASP A 70 -11.46 -5.29 -5.67
C ASP A 70 -11.00 -3.87 -5.28
N SER A 71 -10.23 -3.78 -4.19
CA SER A 71 -9.78 -2.52 -3.62
C SER A 71 -8.37 -2.68 -3.02
N LEU A 72 -7.59 -1.60 -3.08
CA LEU A 72 -6.27 -1.49 -2.49
C LEU A 72 -6.26 -0.43 -1.39
N LEU A 73 -5.50 -0.69 -0.33
CA LEU A 73 -5.07 0.32 0.62
C LEU A 73 -3.55 0.42 0.56
N LEU A 74 -3.05 1.57 0.13
CA LEU A 74 -1.63 1.89 0.10
C LEU A 74 -1.27 2.65 1.37
N VAL A 75 -0.24 2.20 2.08
CA VAL A 75 0.23 2.79 3.33
C VAL A 75 1.67 3.20 3.15
N GLY A 76 1.91 4.50 3.05
CA GLY A 76 3.25 5.06 2.97
C GLY A 76 3.80 5.37 4.35
N TYR A 77 4.96 4.82 4.68
CA TYR A 77 5.65 5.01 5.95
C TYR A 77 6.87 5.92 5.81
N GLY A 78 7.09 6.75 6.83
CA GLY A 78 8.26 7.61 6.96
C GLY A 78 8.17 8.90 6.14
N PRO A 79 9.25 9.70 6.12
CA PRO A 79 9.33 10.93 5.34
C PRO A 79 9.04 10.62 3.86
N GLU A 80 8.19 11.41 3.20
CA GLU A 80 7.74 11.18 1.81
C GLU A 80 6.87 9.92 1.58
N GLY A 81 6.38 9.27 2.66
CA GLY A 81 5.48 8.12 2.55
C GLY A 81 4.27 8.39 1.64
N GLN A 82 3.67 9.58 1.75
CA GLN A 82 2.61 10.02 0.85
C GLN A 82 3.03 9.98 -0.63
N ALA A 83 4.15 10.60 -0.99
CA ALA A 83 4.60 10.69 -2.39
C ALA A 83 4.90 9.30 -2.98
N ARG A 84 5.47 8.40 -2.17
CA ARG A 84 5.75 7.02 -2.56
C ARG A 84 4.47 6.20 -2.74
N ALA A 85 3.50 6.34 -1.84
CA ALA A 85 2.19 5.71 -2.00
C ALA A 85 1.46 6.21 -3.25
N GLN A 86 1.55 7.51 -3.56
CA GLN A 86 1.00 8.10 -4.79
C GLN A 86 1.69 7.56 -6.05
N ALA A 87 3.01 7.38 -6.02
CA ALA A 87 3.76 6.77 -7.12
C ALA A 87 3.24 5.36 -7.44
N VAL A 88 3.06 4.53 -6.41
CA VAL A 88 2.51 3.19 -6.55
C VAL A 88 1.07 3.23 -7.06
N ALA A 89 0.23 4.14 -6.56
CA ALA A 89 -1.15 4.31 -7.02
C ALA A 89 -1.20 4.61 -8.53
N ALA A 90 -0.41 5.60 -8.97
CA ALA A 90 -0.35 6.02 -10.37
C ALA A 90 0.12 4.86 -11.28
N THR A 91 1.09 4.06 -10.83
CA THR A 91 1.56 2.89 -11.58
C THR A 91 0.49 1.79 -11.68
N VAL A 92 -0.27 1.53 -10.60
CA VAL A 92 -1.39 0.57 -10.63
C VAL A 92 -2.47 1.05 -11.61
N GLU A 93 -2.84 2.33 -11.56
CA GLU A 93 -3.83 2.92 -12.45
C GLU A 93 -3.39 2.88 -13.92
N ALA A 94 -2.13 3.19 -14.20
CA ALA A 94 -1.58 3.17 -15.55
C ALA A 94 -1.47 1.76 -16.14
N SER A 95 -1.25 0.74 -15.30
CA SER A 95 -1.04 -0.65 -15.73
C SER A 95 -2.32 -1.49 -15.78
N SER A 96 -3.44 -1.01 -15.22
CA SER A 96 -4.69 -1.76 -15.16
C SER A 96 -5.74 -1.27 -16.16
N THR A 97 -6.34 -2.19 -16.91
CA THR A 97 -7.50 -1.89 -17.77
C THR A 97 -8.77 -1.59 -16.96
N THR A 98 -8.84 -2.08 -15.73
CA THR A 98 -9.92 -1.77 -14.77
C THR A 98 -9.27 -1.60 -13.40
N PRO A 99 -8.84 -0.38 -13.06
CA PRO A 99 -8.14 -0.13 -11.81
C PRO A 99 -8.99 -0.50 -10.59
N PRO A 100 -8.40 -1.10 -9.55
CA PRO A 100 -9.09 -1.31 -8.28
C PRO A 100 -9.40 0.04 -7.62
N ARG A 101 -10.32 0.05 -6.65
CA ARG A 101 -10.49 1.24 -5.80
C ARG A 101 -9.26 1.43 -4.94
N ILE A 102 -8.59 2.58 -4.98
CA ILE A 102 -7.39 2.84 -4.20
C ILE A 102 -7.72 3.81 -3.06
N GLY A 103 -7.45 3.37 -1.82
CA GLY A 103 -7.34 4.24 -0.65
C GLY A 103 -5.87 4.44 -0.27
N MET A 104 -5.54 5.60 0.29
CA MET A 104 -4.18 5.92 0.73
C MET A 104 -4.15 6.36 2.18
N VAL A 105 -3.14 5.88 2.90
CA VAL A 105 -2.84 6.25 4.27
C VAL A 105 -1.37 6.62 4.37
N GLU A 106 -1.09 7.70 5.06
CA GLU A 106 0.26 8.07 5.45
C GLU A 106 0.45 7.78 6.94
N VAL A 107 1.63 7.24 7.27
CA VAL A 107 2.08 6.99 8.63
C VAL A 107 3.43 7.67 8.84
N ASP A 108 3.44 8.74 9.62
CA ASP A 108 4.65 9.47 10.01
C ASP A 108 4.65 9.73 11.51
N GLN A 109 5.75 9.38 12.20
CA GLN A 109 5.99 9.61 13.63
C GLN A 109 4.73 9.53 14.52
N ASP A 110 4.09 8.36 14.57
CA ASP A 110 2.88 8.05 15.35
C ASP A 110 1.56 8.72 14.90
N HIS A 111 1.55 9.42 13.76
CA HIS A 111 0.35 10.04 13.20
C HIS A 111 -0.15 9.31 11.94
N TYR A 112 -1.46 9.02 11.91
CA TYR A 112 -2.15 8.44 10.76
C TYR A 112 -3.00 9.50 10.06
N ARG A 113 -2.84 9.65 8.75
CA ARG A 113 -3.69 10.53 7.94
C ARG A 113 -4.24 9.78 6.74
N HIS A 114 -5.57 9.83 6.58
CA HIS A 114 -6.22 9.35 5.37
C HIS A 114 -6.09 10.41 4.29
N ILE A 115 -5.59 10.01 3.13
CA ILE A 115 -5.40 10.89 1.98
C ILE A 115 -6.52 10.55 1.01
N ALA A 116 -7.48 11.47 0.86
CA ALA A 116 -8.48 11.32 -0.19
C ALA A 116 -7.76 11.38 -1.55
N PRO A 117 -8.12 10.49 -2.51
CA PRO A 117 -7.58 10.53 -3.86
C PRO A 117 -7.90 11.87 -4.55
#